data_AF-A0A5C8PWZ6-F1
#
_entry.id   AF-A0A5C8PWZ6-F1
#
_cell.length_a   1.000
_cell.length_b   1.000
_cell.length_c   1.000
_cell.angle_alpha   90.00
_cell.angle_beta   90.00
_cell.angle_gamma   90.00
#
_symmetry.space_group_name_H-M   'P 1'
#
loop_
_entity.id
_entity.type
_entity.pdbx_description
1 polymer ?
#
loop_
_entity_poly.entity_id
_entity_poly.type
_entity_poly.pdbx_seq_one_letter_code
_entity_poly.pdbx_strand_id
1 'polypeptide(L)'
;MRTTILDIQKMKQRGERFAMVTAYDYTAARLADRAGIPLLLVGDSLGMVMLGHSTTVPVTINDMVHHAACVVRGSAKAMVVGDLPFLSYANADRAVDAAARLMQEAGVQAVKLEGGAAVAPIVRRLVDLGIPVMGHLGFTPQSVHQIGLRVQGRSVAAARQLMADAAALADAGAFAVVLELVPMSLAQAVTARLAVPTIGIGAGAGCDGQVQVWHDLLGLYDEMQPRHAKRYAELGKSIEAALRAYATEVRDGGFPTAANGSDMKAEDLAAALAATDGATT
;
A
#
# COMPACT_ATOMS: atom_id res chain seq x y z
N MET A 1 -2.88 -14.51 -15.45
CA MET A 1 -4.11 -14.41 -14.65
C MET A 1 -3.71 -13.84 -13.29
N ARG A 2 -4.48 -12.89 -12.74
CA ARG A 2 -4.19 -12.34 -11.41
C ARG A 2 -4.55 -13.34 -10.31
N THR A 3 -3.85 -13.29 -9.18
CA THR A 3 -4.23 -13.93 -7.92
C THR A 3 -5.67 -13.55 -7.57
N THR A 4 -6.45 -14.52 -7.12
CA THR A 4 -7.86 -14.34 -6.74
C THR A 4 -8.06 -14.56 -5.24
N ILE A 5 -9.23 -14.15 -4.72
CA ILE A 5 -9.61 -14.46 -3.34
C ILE A 5 -9.62 -15.97 -3.05
N LEU A 6 -9.94 -16.80 -4.06
CA LEU A 6 -9.93 -18.25 -3.92
C LEU A 6 -8.50 -18.79 -3.78
N ASP A 7 -7.53 -18.18 -4.45
CA ASP A 7 -6.13 -18.58 -4.32
C ASP A 7 -5.61 -18.28 -2.90
N ILE A 8 -5.98 -17.11 -2.35
CA ILE A 8 -5.63 -16.70 -0.98
C ILE A 8 -6.29 -17.62 0.06
N GLN A 9 -7.56 -18.01 -0.14
CA GLN A 9 -8.22 -19.00 0.71
C GLN A 9 -7.54 -20.37 0.64
N LYS A 10 -7.16 -20.82 -0.56
CA LYS A 10 -6.43 -22.08 -0.74
C LYS A 10 -5.05 -22.05 -0.10
N MET A 11 -4.35 -20.91 -0.10
CA MET A 11 -3.08 -20.76 0.62
C MET A 11 -3.25 -21.05 2.12
N LYS A 12 -4.26 -20.46 2.78
CA LYS A 12 -4.59 -20.78 4.18
C LYS A 12 -4.91 -22.26 4.37
N GLN A 13 -5.76 -22.85 3.52
CA GLN A 13 -6.14 -24.26 3.62
C GLN A 13 -4.94 -25.21 3.50
N ARG A 14 -3.93 -24.84 2.70
CA ARG A 14 -2.67 -25.57 2.57
C ARG A 14 -1.63 -25.26 3.67
N GLY A 15 -1.93 -24.32 4.57
CA GLY A 15 -0.96 -23.83 5.56
C GLY A 15 0.20 -23.02 4.93
N GLU A 16 0.03 -22.54 3.71
CA GLU A 16 1.02 -21.76 2.97
C GLU A 16 0.93 -20.29 3.39
N ARG A 17 2.03 -19.75 3.95
CA ARG A 17 2.12 -18.34 4.31
C ARG A 17 2.32 -17.48 3.07
N PHE A 18 1.67 -16.32 3.02
CA PHE A 18 1.79 -15.40 1.88
C PHE A 18 2.20 -13.98 2.28
N ALA A 19 2.84 -13.28 1.35
CA ALA A 19 3.27 -11.90 1.54
C ALA A 19 2.27 -10.93 0.90
N MET A 20 2.10 -9.78 1.53
CA MET A 20 1.45 -8.61 1.00
C MET A 20 2.38 -7.42 1.21
N VAL A 21 2.46 -6.51 0.25
CA VAL A 21 3.23 -5.28 0.39
C VAL A 21 2.42 -4.12 -0.15
N THR A 22 2.58 -2.94 0.43
CA THR A 22 1.99 -1.76 -0.19
C THR A 22 2.68 -1.42 -1.50
N ALA A 23 1.97 -0.74 -2.40
CA ALA A 23 2.53 -0.10 -3.59
C ALA A 23 1.67 1.12 -3.92
N TYR A 24 2.28 2.17 -4.46
CA TYR A 24 1.61 3.45 -4.69
C TYR A 24 1.84 4.01 -6.10
N ASP A 25 2.71 3.39 -6.87
CA ASP A 25 3.04 3.82 -8.22
C ASP A 25 3.31 2.62 -9.15
N TYR A 26 3.52 2.93 -10.42
CA TYR A 26 3.75 1.95 -11.48
C TYR A 26 5.04 1.14 -11.27
N THR A 27 6.15 1.77 -10.88
CA THR A 27 7.45 1.10 -10.83
C THR A 27 7.55 0.22 -9.58
N ALA A 28 7.06 0.68 -8.43
CA ALA A 28 6.95 -0.12 -7.22
C ALA A 28 6.08 -1.37 -7.45
N ALA A 29 4.91 -1.20 -8.09
CA ALA A 29 4.04 -2.32 -8.44
C ALA A 29 4.72 -3.33 -9.38
N ARG A 30 5.45 -2.86 -10.40
CA ARG A 30 6.21 -3.74 -11.31
C ARG A 30 7.28 -4.55 -10.60
N LEU A 31 7.99 -3.94 -9.67
CA LEU A 31 9.05 -4.62 -8.91
C LEU A 31 8.44 -5.65 -7.96
N ALA A 32 7.39 -5.29 -7.22
CA ALA A 32 6.71 -6.20 -6.31
C ALA A 32 6.05 -7.39 -7.04
N ASP A 33 5.40 -7.14 -8.18
CA ASP A 33 4.79 -8.18 -9.01
C ASP A 33 5.83 -9.15 -9.59
N ARG A 34 6.98 -8.62 -10.06
CA ARG A 34 8.11 -9.44 -10.53
C ARG A 34 8.77 -10.26 -9.43
N ALA A 35 8.78 -9.75 -8.19
CA ALA A 35 9.26 -10.48 -7.03
C ALA A 35 8.30 -11.60 -6.59
N GLY A 36 7.12 -11.72 -7.22
CA GLY A 36 6.16 -12.78 -6.93
C GLY A 36 5.30 -12.50 -5.70
N ILE A 37 5.18 -11.25 -5.25
CA ILE A 37 4.27 -10.89 -4.17
C ILE A 37 2.81 -11.09 -4.62
N PRO A 38 2.01 -11.96 -3.98
CA PRO A 38 0.68 -12.30 -4.48
C PRO A 38 -0.38 -11.20 -4.25
N LEU A 39 -0.14 -10.28 -3.31
CA LEU A 39 -1.06 -9.21 -2.91
C LEU A 39 -0.36 -7.86 -2.85
N LEU A 40 -0.88 -6.87 -3.58
CA LEU A 40 -0.47 -5.47 -3.46
C LEU A 40 -1.55 -4.65 -2.78
N LEU A 41 -1.17 -3.84 -1.79
CA LEU A 41 -2.06 -2.91 -1.11
C LEU A 41 -1.81 -1.48 -1.59
N VAL A 42 -2.82 -0.87 -2.18
CA VAL A 42 -2.86 0.59 -2.33
C VAL A 42 -3.53 1.11 -1.06
N GLY A 43 -2.72 1.34 -0.03
CA GLY A 43 -3.20 1.71 1.30
C GLY A 43 -3.21 3.22 1.52
N ASP A 44 -4.11 3.71 2.36
CA ASP A 44 -4.17 5.12 2.75
C ASP A 44 -2.91 5.62 3.51
N SER A 45 -2.06 4.69 3.95
CA SER A 45 -0.66 4.94 4.32
C SER A 45 0.10 5.85 3.33
N LEU A 46 -0.31 5.91 2.06
CA LEU A 46 0.19 6.88 1.07
C LEU A 46 0.09 8.32 1.56
N GLY A 47 -0.89 8.65 2.40
CA GLY A 47 -1.04 9.98 2.99
C GLY A 47 0.23 10.42 3.71
N MET A 48 0.89 9.50 4.40
CA MET A 48 2.12 9.79 5.13
C MET A 48 3.34 9.65 4.24
N VAL A 49 3.50 8.50 3.58
CA VAL A 49 4.76 8.16 2.88
C VAL A 49 4.88 8.73 1.46
N MET A 50 3.77 9.14 0.85
CA MET A 50 3.75 9.76 -0.49
C MET A 50 3.37 11.24 -0.43
N LEU A 51 2.34 11.58 0.36
CA LEU A 51 1.77 12.94 0.41
C LEU A 51 2.32 13.80 1.57
N GLY A 52 3.10 13.22 2.49
CA GLY A 52 3.72 13.96 3.59
C GLY A 52 2.76 14.47 4.66
N HIS A 53 1.54 13.93 4.74
CA HIS A 53 0.63 14.21 5.84
C HIS A 53 1.09 13.53 7.13
N SER A 54 0.70 14.09 8.27
CA SER A 54 1.02 13.51 9.59
C SER A 54 0.16 12.30 9.96
N THR A 55 -0.97 12.09 9.27
CA THR A 55 -1.89 10.96 9.46
C THR A 55 -2.52 10.58 8.12
N THR A 56 -3.25 9.45 8.06
CA THR A 56 -3.97 9.02 6.85
C THR A 56 -5.35 9.69 6.68
N VAL A 57 -5.81 10.44 7.69
CA VAL A 57 -7.15 11.09 7.69
C VAL A 57 -7.37 12.05 6.50
N PRO A 58 -6.38 12.83 6.04
CA PRO A 58 -6.58 13.75 4.90
C PRO A 58 -6.73 13.06 3.54
N VAL A 59 -6.40 11.77 3.43
CA VAL A 59 -6.42 11.04 2.15
C VAL A 59 -7.85 10.97 1.62
N THR A 60 -8.02 11.33 0.35
CA THR A 60 -9.32 11.33 -0.33
C THR A 60 -9.47 10.11 -1.23
N ILE A 61 -10.71 9.82 -1.64
CA ILE A 61 -10.97 8.78 -2.64
C ILE A 61 -10.31 9.09 -4.00
N ASN A 62 -10.08 10.37 -4.33
CA ASN A 62 -9.38 10.74 -5.57
C ASN A 62 -7.90 10.35 -5.52
N ASP A 63 -7.25 10.55 -4.37
CA ASP A 63 -5.87 10.13 -4.15
C ASP A 63 -5.76 8.62 -4.29
N MET A 64 -6.68 7.89 -3.64
CA MET A 64 -6.73 6.43 -3.72
C MET A 64 -6.94 5.93 -5.15
N VAL A 65 -7.88 6.50 -5.90
CA VAL A 65 -8.13 6.13 -7.30
C VAL A 65 -6.90 6.39 -8.17
N HIS A 66 -6.24 7.55 -8.02
CA HIS A 66 -5.05 7.90 -8.79
C HIS A 66 -3.92 6.89 -8.57
N HIS A 67 -3.54 6.66 -7.32
CA HIS A 67 -2.45 5.75 -6.97
C HIS A 67 -2.79 4.29 -7.33
N ALA A 68 -4.05 3.88 -7.12
CA ALA A 68 -4.48 2.53 -7.48
C ALA A 68 -4.42 2.29 -8.99
N ALA A 69 -4.82 3.25 -9.81
CA ALA A 69 -4.72 3.14 -11.26
C ALA A 69 -3.26 2.98 -11.73
N CYS A 70 -2.31 3.67 -11.09
CA CYS A 70 -0.88 3.50 -11.34
C CYS A 70 -0.39 2.08 -11.01
N VAL A 71 -0.79 1.55 -9.86
CA VAL A 71 -0.39 0.20 -9.39
C VAL A 71 -1.01 -0.91 -10.24
N VAL A 72 -2.28 -0.76 -10.65
CA VAL A 72 -2.95 -1.72 -11.52
C VAL A 72 -2.25 -1.81 -12.88
N ARG A 73 -1.84 -0.66 -13.47
CA ARG A 73 -1.01 -0.65 -14.69
C ARG A 73 0.36 -1.29 -14.51
N GLY A 74 0.92 -1.24 -13.31
CA GLY A 74 2.24 -1.80 -12.99
C GLY A 74 2.25 -3.28 -12.60
N SER A 75 1.10 -3.91 -12.39
CA SER A 75 1.02 -5.31 -11.94
C SER A 75 0.29 -6.19 -12.96
N ALA A 76 0.67 -7.46 -13.05
CA ALA A 76 0.04 -8.42 -13.96
C ALA A 76 -0.44 -9.69 -13.25
N LYS A 77 0.19 -10.09 -12.14
CA LYS A 77 -0.10 -11.34 -11.42
C LYS A 77 -0.69 -11.09 -10.04
N ALA A 78 -0.24 -10.09 -9.30
CA ALA A 78 -0.74 -9.82 -7.97
C ALA A 78 -2.21 -9.37 -8.00
N MET A 79 -2.96 -9.71 -6.95
CA MET A 79 -4.25 -9.08 -6.67
C MET A 79 -3.99 -7.68 -6.10
N VAL A 80 -4.62 -6.65 -6.64
CA VAL A 80 -4.53 -5.29 -6.09
C VAL A 80 -5.73 -5.03 -5.21
N VAL A 81 -5.47 -4.64 -3.96
CA VAL A 81 -6.46 -4.23 -2.97
C VAL A 81 -6.34 -2.73 -2.76
N GLY A 82 -7.44 -1.98 -2.88
CA GLY A 82 -7.48 -0.54 -2.62
C GLY A 82 -8.15 -0.21 -1.29
N ASP A 83 -7.58 0.68 -0.50
CA ASP A 83 -8.23 1.17 0.71
C ASP A 83 -9.43 2.07 0.40
N LEU A 84 -10.52 1.89 1.15
CA LEU A 84 -11.53 2.91 1.34
C LEU A 84 -10.99 3.90 2.38
N PRO A 85 -10.68 5.16 1.99
CA PRO A 85 -10.10 6.13 2.92
C PRO A 85 -11.14 6.63 3.93
N PHE A 86 -10.68 7.35 4.96
CA PHE A 86 -11.53 7.85 6.05
C PHE A 86 -12.83 8.51 5.55
N LEU A 87 -13.96 8.16 6.18
CA LEU A 87 -15.33 8.60 5.85
C LEU A 87 -15.86 8.28 4.44
N SER A 88 -15.08 7.66 3.55
CA SER A 88 -15.59 7.19 2.26
C SER A 88 -16.60 6.04 2.39
N TYR A 89 -16.68 5.43 3.57
CA TYR A 89 -17.61 4.36 3.93
C TYR A 89 -18.42 4.70 5.20
N ALA A 90 -18.75 5.98 5.40
CA ALA A 90 -19.56 6.42 6.55
C ALA A 90 -20.97 5.78 6.60
N ASN A 91 -21.46 5.29 5.46
CA ASN A 91 -22.65 4.46 5.34
C ASN A 91 -22.50 3.54 4.11
N ALA A 92 -23.46 2.65 3.91
CA ALA A 92 -23.41 1.64 2.84
C ALA A 92 -23.39 2.26 1.44
N ASP A 93 -24.21 3.28 1.16
CA ASP A 93 -24.27 3.89 -0.17
C ASP A 93 -22.94 4.59 -0.52
N ARG A 94 -22.37 5.35 0.42
CA ARG A 94 -21.06 5.96 0.23
C ARG A 94 -19.96 4.92 0.01
N ALA A 95 -19.99 3.82 0.76
CA ALA A 95 -19.03 2.73 0.59
C ALA A 95 -19.14 2.09 -0.79
N VAL A 96 -20.37 1.90 -1.29
CA VAL A 96 -20.63 1.38 -2.65
C VAL A 96 -20.08 2.34 -3.70
N ASP A 97 -20.35 3.64 -3.58
CA ASP A 97 -19.83 4.64 -4.52
C ASP A 97 -18.29 4.65 -4.52
N ALA A 98 -17.67 4.69 -3.34
CA ALA A 98 -16.21 4.69 -3.21
C ALA A 98 -15.57 3.41 -3.78
N ALA A 99 -16.16 2.24 -3.50
CA ALA A 99 -15.70 0.97 -4.05
C ALA A 99 -15.89 0.90 -5.57
N ALA A 100 -17.01 1.40 -6.10
CA ALA A 100 -17.26 1.47 -7.53
C ALA A 100 -16.18 2.28 -8.23
N ARG A 101 -15.78 3.44 -7.67
CA ARG A 101 -14.69 4.25 -8.22
C ARG A 101 -13.36 3.50 -8.24
N LEU A 102 -12.97 2.86 -7.13
CA LEU A 102 -11.72 2.09 -7.09
C LEU A 102 -11.73 0.91 -8.08
N MET A 103 -12.84 0.21 -8.21
CA MET A 103 -12.92 -0.96 -9.09
C MET A 103 -13.03 -0.56 -10.58
N GLN A 104 -13.82 0.46 -10.90
CA GLN A 104 -14.09 0.84 -12.29
C GLN A 104 -13.06 1.82 -12.85
N GLU A 105 -12.69 2.86 -12.09
CA GLU A 105 -11.74 3.87 -12.56
C GLU A 105 -10.29 3.41 -12.40
N ALA A 106 -9.97 2.75 -11.27
CA ALA A 106 -8.61 2.31 -10.98
C ALA A 106 -8.34 0.84 -11.34
N GLY A 107 -9.36 -0.03 -11.35
CA GLY A 107 -9.21 -1.43 -11.73
C GLY A 107 -8.72 -2.35 -10.60
N VAL A 108 -8.92 -1.98 -9.33
CA VAL A 108 -8.57 -2.88 -8.20
C VAL A 108 -9.49 -4.11 -8.19
N GLN A 109 -9.00 -5.24 -7.65
CA GLN A 109 -9.79 -6.47 -7.56
C GLN A 109 -10.57 -6.58 -6.24
N ALA A 110 -10.19 -5.83 -5.22
CA ALA A 110 -10.82 -5.85 -3.91
C ALA A 110 -10.65 -4.50 -3.19
N VAL A 111 -11.46 -4.26 -2.17
CA VAL A 111 -11.35 -3.09 -1.30
C VAL A 111 -11.03 -3.49 0.14
N LYS A 112 -10.33 -2.63 0.88
CA LYS A 112 -10.09 -2.77 2.33
C LYS A 112 -10.79 -1.64 3.09
N LEU A 113 -11.36 -1.94 4.24
CA LEU A 113 -11.96 -0.95 5.15
C LEU A 113 -11.65 -1.27 6.61
N GLU A 114 -11.72 -0.24 7.46
CA GLU A 114 -11.38 -0.34 8.88
C GLU A 114 -12.63 -0.39 9.76
N GLY A 115 -12.58 -1.24 10.80
CA GLY A 115 -13.64 -1.35 11.80
C GLY A 115 -14.12 -2.78 12.01
N GLY A 116 -14.77 -3.00 13.15
CA GLY A 116 -15.30 -4.30 13.57
C GLY A 116 -16.78 -4.50 13.28
N ALA A 117 -17.52 -5.00 14.26
CA ALA A 117 -18.93 -5.33 14.11
C ALA A 117 -19.78 -4.14 13.60
N ALA A 118 -19.39 -2.90 13.92
CA ALA A 118 -20.08 -1.69 13.48
C ALA A 118 -20.10 -1.50 11.94
N VAL A 119 -19.09 -1.99 11.23
CA VAL A 119 -19.01 -1.88 9.75
C VAL A 119 -19.41 -3.18 9.05
N ALA A 120 -19.71 -4.25 9.78
CA ALA A 120 -20.15 -5.53 9.21
C ALA A 120 -21.38 -5.40 8.26
N PRO A 121 -22.39 -4.54 8.54
CA PRO A 121 -23.47 -4.30 7.58
C PRO A 121 -23.00 -3.71 6.24
N ILE A 122 -21.98 -2.84 6.27
CA ILE A 122 -21.37 -2.27 5.06
C ILE A 122 -20.62 -3.36 4.29
N VAL A 123 -19.82 -4.18 4.98
CA VAL A 123 -19.12 -5.33 4.38
C VAL A 123 -20.10 -6.25 3.68
N ARG A 124 -21.18 -6.65 4.36
CA ARG A 124 -22.24 -7.51 3.80
C ARG A 124 -22.82 -6.92 2.52
N ARG A 125 -23.16 -5.62 2.56
CA ARG A 125 -23.73 -4.91 1.41
C ARG A 125 -22.79 -4.90 0.20
N LEU A 126 -21.50 -4.63 0.42
CA LEU A 126 -20.49 -4.64 -0.65
C LEU A 126 -20.33 -6.05 -1.24
N VAL A 127 -20.23 -7.06 -0.38
CA VAL A 127 -20.09 -8.46 -0.81
C VAL A 127 -21.32 -8.95 -1.59
N ASP A 128 -22.54 -8.57 -1.18
CA ASP A 128 -23.79 -8.90 -1.89
C ASP A 128 -23.86 -8.28 -3.29
N LEU A 129 -23.12 -7.19 -3.52
CA LEU A 129 -22.95 -6.56 -4.83
C LEU A 129 -21.76 -7.13 -5.64
N GLY A 130 -21.10 -8.17 -5.13
CA GLY A 130 -19.98 -8.83 -5.78
C GLY A 130 -18.63 -8.14 -5.59
N ILE A 131 -18.52 -7.22 -4.63
CA ILE A 131 -17.27 -6.51 -4.31
C ILE A 131 -16.50 -7.30 -3.25
N PRO A 132 -15.30 -7.83 -3.54
CA PRO A 132 -14.50 -8.51 -2.53
C PRO A 132 -13.98 -7.52 -1.47
N VAL A 133 -14.24 -7.81 -0.20
CA VAL A 133 -13.85 -6.94 0.93
C VAL A 133 -12.82 -7.61 1.83
N MET A 134 -11.74 -6.89 2.11
CA MET A 134 -10.79 -7.20 3.18
C MET A 134 -11.11 -6.34 4.40
N GLY A 135 -11.32 -6.97 5.56
CA GLY A 135 -11.51 -6.26 6.82
C GLY A 135 -10.18 -5.81 7.43
N HIS A 136 -10.21 -4.81 8.31
CA HIS A 136 -9.05 -4.36 9.09
C HIS A 136 -9.42 -4.11 10.55
N LEU A 137 -8.74 -4.83 11.45
CA LEU A 137 -8.90 -4.77 12.90
C LEU A 137 -7.58 -4.56 13.63
N GLY A 138 -7.67 -4.24 14.92
CA GLY A 138 -6.54 -3.88 15.74
C GLY A 138 -6.39 -2.37 15.75
N PHE A 139 -5.17 -1.87 15.58
CA PHE A 139 -4.96 -0.45 15.39
C PHE A 139 -5.41 -0.06 13.98
N THR A 140 -6.43 0.78 13.89
CA THR A 140 -7.00 1.30 12.65
C THR A 140 -6.57 2.76 12.48
N PRO A 141 -5.55 3.07 11.66
CA PRO A 141 -4.98 4.41 11.52
C PRO A 141 -5.98 5.53 11.27
N GLN A 142 -7.10 5.26 10.60
CA GLN A 142 -8.14 6.26 10.36
C GLN A 142 -8.83 6.72 11.66
N SER A 143 -8.71 5.94 12.72
CA SER A 143 -9.19 6.25 14.08
C SER A 143 -8.10 6.80 14.99
N VAL A 144 -6.94 7.21 14.48
CA VAL A 144 -5.77 7.62 15.30
C VAL A 144 -6.12 8.68 16.35
N HIS A 145 -7.02 9.62 16.05
CA HIS A 145 -7.45 10.64 17.00
C HIS A 145 -8.37 10.13 18.12
N GLN A 146 -9.00 8.96 17.95
CA GLN A 146 -9.84 8.31 18.97
C GLN A 146 -9.03 7.32 19.81
N ILE A 147 -8.18 6.51 19.17
CA ILE A 147 -7.52 5.36 19.83
C ILE A 147 -6.04 5.59 20.12
N GLY A 148 -5.40 6.57 19.46
CA GLY A 148 -3.96 6.80 19.49
C GLY A 148 -3.15 5.65 18.87
N LEU A 149 -1.87 5.90 18.57
CA LEU A 149 -0.95 4.86 18.11
C LEU A 149 -0.56 3.95 19.29
N ARG A 150 -1.29 2.85 19.45
CA ARG A 150 -1.03 1.87 20.53
C ARG A 150 -1.45 0.46 20.14
N VAL A 151 -0.86 -0.52 20.81
CA VAL A 151 -1.24 -1.93 20.71
C VAL A 151 -2.66 -2.14 21.23
N GLN A 152 -3.50 -2.81 20.45
CA GLN A 152 -4.91 -3.10 20.78
C GLN A 152 -5.09 -4.51 21.36
N GLY A 153 -6.23 -4.80 21.99
CA GLY A 153 -6.53 -6.16 22.48
C GLY A 153 -5.72 -6.64 23.69
N ARG A 154 -5.17 -5.71 24.51
CA ARG A 154 -4.38 -6.06 25.71
C ARG A 154 -5.20 -6.55 26.91
N SER A 155 -6.41 -6.02 27.09
CA SER A 155 -7.30 -6.46 28.18
C SER A 155 -8.17 -7.63 27.72
N VAL A 156 -8.67 -8.43 28.68
CA VAL A 156 -9.58 -9.55 28.38
C VAL A 156 -10.81 -9.07 27.60
N ALA A 157 -11.39 -7.92 27.98
CA ALA A 157 -12.54 -7.33 27.29
C ALA A 157 -12.18 -6.92 25.85
N ALA A 158 -11.06 -6.23 25.65
CA ALA A 158 -10.62 -5.82 24.31
C ALA A 158 -10.27 -7.02 23.42
N ALA A 159 -9.67 -8.07 23.99
CA ALA A 159 -9.38 -9.31 23.27
C ALA A 159 -10.66 -10.03 22.83
N ARG A 160 -11.67 -10.13 23.72
CA ARG A 160 -12.98 -10.68 23.38
C ARG A 160 -13.68 -9.87 22.30
N GLN A 161 -13.63 -8.54 22.40
CA GLN A 161 -14.21 -7.65 21.40
C GLN A 161 -13.54 -7.84 20.03
N LEU A 162 -12.21 -7.86 19.97
CA LEU A 162 -11.48 -8.09 18.73
C LEU A 162 -11.81 -9.43 18.08
N MET A 163 -11.96 -10.50 18.88
CA MET A 163 -12.39 -11.80 18.37
C MET A 163 -13.82 -11.76 17.82
N ALA A 164 -14.74 -11.09 18.51
CA ALA A 164 -16.13 -10.93 18.06
C ALA A 164 -16.21 -10.10 16.78
N ASP A 165 -15.45 -9.01 16.70
CA ASP A 165 -15.34 -8.17 15.51
C ASP A 165 -14.79 -8.94 14.31
N ALA A 166 -13.76 -9.77 14.53
CA ALA A 166 -13.17 -10.56 13.46
C ALA A 166 -14.14 -11.63 12.93
N ALA A 167 -14.92 -12.25 13.82
CA ALA A 167 -16.00 -13.15 13.44
C ALA A 167 -17.10 -12.41 12.67
N ALA A 168 -17.54 -11.24 13.16
CA ALA A 168 -18.57 -10.45 12.49
C ALA A 168 -18.19 -10.03 11.07
N LEU A 169 -16.93 -9.66 10.83
CA LEU A 169 -16.43 -9.35 9.48
C LEU A 169 -16.42 -10.59 8.58
N ALA A 170 -15.96 -11.73 9.11
CA ALA A 170 -15.96 -12.99 8.36
C ALA A 170 -17.38 -13.44 8.00
N ASP A 171 -18.32 -13.38 8.95
CA ASP A 171 -19.74 -13.72 8.76
C ASP A 171 -20.42 -12.76 7.76
N ALA A 172 -20.02 -11.49 7.75
CA ALA A 172 -20.46 -10.52 6.75
C ALA A 172 -19.93 -10.81 5.34
N GLY A 173 -18.94 -11.70 5.19
CA GLY A 173 -18.39 -12.15 3.92
C GLY A 173 -17.05 -11.53 3.54
N ALA A 174 -16.35 -10.86 4.47
CA ALA A 174 -14.97 -10.43 4.21
C ALA A 174 -14.10 -11.64 3.84
N PHE A 175 -13.34 -11.57 2.75
CA PHE A 175 -12.56 -12.71 2.28
C PHE A 175 -11.25 -12.89 3.06
N ALA A 176 -10.78 -11.84 3.76
CA ALA A 176 -9.60 -11.82 4.62
C ALA A 176 -9.70 -10.69 5.65
N VAL A 177 -8.91 -10.76 6.72
CA VAL A 177 -8.89 -9.74 7.79
C VAL A 177 -7.45 -9.36 8.14
N VAL A 178 -7.10 -8.08 8.03
CA VAL A 178 -5.85 -7.52 8.54
C VAL A 178 -5.93 -7.37 10.06
N LEU A 179 -4.87 -7.77 10.76
CA LEU A 179 -4.68 -7.59 12.19
C LEU A 179 -3.45 -6.70 12.42
N GLU A 180 -3.66 -5.47 12.86
CA GLU A 180 -2.59 -4.47 13.06
C GLU A 180 -2.33 -4.18 14.54
N LEU A 181 -1.06 -4.23 14.95
CA LEU A 181 -0.62 -3.98 16.33
C LEU A 181 -1.45 -4.73 17.40
N VAL A 182 -1.62 -6.03 17.21
CA VAL A 182 -2.34 -6.94 18.11
C VAL A 182 -1.33 -7.87 18.83
N PRO A 183 -1.52 -8.23 20.12
CA PRO A 183 -0.68 -9.23 20.78
C PRO A 183 -0.57 -10.51 19.97
N MET A 184 0.65 -11.03 19.83
CA MET A 184 0.96 -12.14 18.92
C MET A 184 0.13 -13.40 19.23
N SER A 185 -0.08 -13.70 20.51
CA SER A 185 -0.89 -14.83 20.96
C SER A 185 -2.38 -14.65 20.64
N LEU A 186 -2.90 -13.41 20.71
CA LEU A 186 -4.28 -13.11 20.33
C LEU A 186 -4.45 -13.22 18.82
N ALA A 187 -3.53 -12.68 18.02
CA ALA A 187 -3.58 -12.79 16.56
C ALA A 187 -3.54 -14.25 16.10
N GLN A 188 -2.68 -15.09 16.70
CA GLN A 188 -2.66 -16.53 16.44
C GLN A 188 -4.00 -17.20 16.82
N ALA A 189 -4.57 -16.83 17.98
CA ALA A 189 -5.84 -17.36 18.44
C ALA A 189 -7.03 -16.97 17.54
N VAL A 190 -7.03 -15.75 16.97
CA VAL A 190 -8.01 -15.30 15.96
C VAL A 190 -7.82 -16.06 14.67
N THR A 191 -6.57 -16.17 14.19
CA THR A 191 -6.22 -16.86 12.93
C THR A 191 -6.68 -18.31 12.91
N ALA A 192 -6.50 -19.02 14.03
CA ALA A 192 -6.91 -20.41 14.19
C ALA A 192 -8.44 -20.62 14.22
N ARG A 193 -9.22 -19.57 14.53
CA ARG A 193 -10.69 -19.64 14.64
C ARG A 193 -11.41 -19.22 13.37
N LEU A 194 -10.84 -18.29 12.61
CA LEU A 194 -11.44 -17.79 11.38
C LEU A 194 -11.21 -18.76 10.22
N ALA A 195 -12.26 -19.03 9.45
CA ALA A 195 -12.15 -19.74 8.19
C ALA A 195 -11.43 -18.90 7.12
N VAL A 196 -11.56 -17.58 7.19
CA VAL A 196 -10.92 -16.63 6.26
C VAL A 196 -9.47 -16.36 6.66
N PRO A 197 -8.56 -16.05 5.70
CA PRO A 197 -7.17 -15.74 6.01
C PRO A 197 -7.00 -14.46 6.83
N THR A 198 -6.05 -14.49 7.76
CA THR A 198 -5.62 -13.28 8.50
C THR A 198 -4.29 -12.76 7.96
N ILE A 199 -4.12 -11.45 7.96
CA ILE A 199 -2.88 -10.79 7.48
C ILE A 199 -2.34 -9.92 8.60
N GLY A 200 -1.15 -10.24 9.11
CA GLY A 200 -0.56 -9.53 10.24
C GLY A 200 0.29 -8.34 9.83
N ILE A 201 0.25 -7.28 10.64
CA ILE A 201 1.25 -6.21 10.65
C ILE A 201 1.50 -5.79 12.10
N GLY A 202 2.66 -6.14 12.64
CA GLY A 202 2.90 -6.05 14.09
C GLY A 202 1.99 -6.95 14.93
N ALA A 203 1.50 -8.05 14.35
CA ALA A 203 0.66 -9.06 15.00
C ALA A 203 1.36 -10.42 15.17
N GLY A 204 2.68 -10.47 14.95
CA GLY A 204 3.49 -11.69 15.03
C GLY A 204 3.28 -12.66 13.86
N ALA A 205 4.03 -13.77 13.87
CA ALA A 205 4.06 -14.76 12.79
C ALA A 205 2.86 -15.74 12.79
N GLY A 206 1.89 -15.56 13.71
CA GLY A 206 0.73 -16.44 13.85
C GLY A 206 -0.35 -16.27 12.79
N CYS A 207 -0.30 -15.20 11.98
CA CYS A 207 -1.25 -14.92 10.90
C CYS A 207 -0.94 -15.70 9.61
N ASP A 208 -1.92 -15.82 8.71
CA ASP A 208 -1.78 -16.54 7.44
C ASP A 208 -0.92 -15.82 6.41
N GLY A 209 -0.95 -14.49 6.43
CA GLY A 209 -0.03 -13.65 5.68
C GLY A 209 0.54 -12.52 6.53
N GLN A 210 1.44 -11.75 5.91
CA GLN A 210 2.01 -10.54 6.51
C GLN A 210 1.93 -9.39 5.51
N VAL A 211 1.59 -8.19 5.99
CA VAL A 211 1.67 -6.95 5.22
C VAL A 211 2.70 -6.00 5.81
N GLN A 212 3.42 -5.30 4.95
CA GLN A 212 4.35 -4.23 5.32
C GLN A 212 4.23 -3.06 4.36
N VAL A 213 4.51 -1.86 4.86
CA VAL A 213 4.64 -0.67 4.01
C VAL A 213 5.95 -0.77 3.23
N TRP A 214 5.87 -0.62 1.91
CA TRP A 214 7.02 -0.68 0.99
C TRP A 214 8.19 0.21 1.42
N HIS A 215 7.87 1.44 1.85
CA HIS A 215 8.88 2.41 2.29
C HIS A 215 9.61 1.97 3.56
N ASP A 216 8.89 1.39 4.52
CA ASP A 216 9.48 0.89 5.76
C ASP A 216 10.36 -0.34 5.49
N LEU A 217 9.90 -1.22 4.60
CA LEU A 217 10.60 -2.44 4.22
C LEU A 217 11.94 -2.14 3.52
N LEU A 218 11.98 -1.09 2.70
CA LEU A 218 13.13 -0.74 1.86
C LEU A 218 13.96 0.44 2.40
N GLY A 219 13.63 0.97 3.58
CA GLY A 219 14.36 2.07 4.19
C GLY A 219 14.31 3.35 3.34
N LEU A 220 13.13 3.68 2.81
CA LEU A 220 12.86 4.91 2.06
C LEU A 220 12.23 6.00 2.93
N TYR A 221 11.66 5.64 4.07
CA TYR A 221 11.06 6.57 5.03
C TYR A 221 11.80 6.45 6.36
N ASP A 222 12.44 7.55 6.78
CA ASP A 222 13.33 7.59 7.94
C ASP A 222 12.76 8.36 9.14
N GLU A 223 11.64 9.09 8.97
CA GLU A 223 11.03 9.87 10.07
C GLU A 223 10.41 8.97 11.15
N MET A 224 9.92 7.80 10.76
CA MET A 224 9.33 6.83 11.68
C MET A 224 9.76 5.41 11.28
N GLN A 225 10.37 4.68 12.22
CA GLN A 225 10.64 3.26 12.06
C GLN A 225 9.69 2.45 12.96
N PRO A 226 8.62 1.85 12.41
CA PRO A 226 7.75 1.01 13.22
C PRO A 226 8.51 -0.20 13.73
N ARG A 227 8.37 -0.53 15.03
CA ARG A 227 9.07 -1.67 15.66
C ARG A 227 8.79 -3.02 14.98
N HIS A 228 7.67 -3.13 14.27
CA HIS A 228 7.25 -4.35 13.60
C HIS A 228 7.80 -4.48 12.16
N ALA A 229 8.38 -3.41 11.61
CA ALA A 229 8.95 -3.41 10.27
C ALA A 229 10.43 -3.81 10.33
N LYS A 230 10.82 -4.80 9.52
CA LYS A 230 12.21 -5.15 9.27
C LYS A 230 12.66 -4.47 7.97
N ARG A 231 13.76 -3.72 8.03
CA ARG A 231 14.42 -3.19 6.83
C ARG A 231 15.19 -4.30 6.13
N TYR A 232 14.86 -4.55 4.88
CA TYR A 232 15.57 -5.48 3.99
C TYR A 232 16.60 -4.76 3.10
N ALA A 233 16.47 -3.44 2.97
CA ALA A 233 17.41 -2.56 2.29
C ALA A 233 17.39 -1.17 2.94
N GLU A 234 18.38 -0.35 2.60
CA GLU A 234 18.52 1.06 3.02
C GLU A 234 18.55 1.96 1.77
N LEU A 235 17.48 1.89 0.97
CA LEU A 235 17.46 2.52 -0.35
C LEU A 235 17.47 4.05 -0.27
N GLY A 236 16.90 4.67 0.76
CA GLY A 236 16.94 6.12 0.94
C GLY A 236 18.37 6.65 0.96
N LYS A 237 19.24 6.01 1.75
CA LYS A 237 20.68 6.35 1.82
C LYS A 237 21.40 6.13 0.50
N SER A 238 21.08 5.03 -0.20
CA SER A 238 21.67 4.76 -1.52
C SER A 238 21.25 5.80 -2.56
N ILE A 239 19.98 6.22 -2.56
CA ILE A 239 19.45 7.26 -3.45
C ILE A 239 20.13 8.60 -3.15
N GLU A 240 20.20 9.00 -1.87
CA GLU A 240 20.89 10.24 -1.50
C GLU A 240 22.35 10.26 -1.93
N ALA A 241 23.09 9.17 -1.71
CA ALA A 241 24.48 9.05 -2.11
C ALA A 241 24.64 9.18 -3.64
N ALA A 242 23.79 8.49 -4.41
CA ALA A 242 23.81 8.56 -5.88
C ALA A 242 23.51 9.97 -6.39
N LEU A 243 22.52 10.67 -5.81
CA LEU A 243 22.18 12.03 -6.20
C LEU A 243 23.29 13.04 -5.83
N ARG A 244 23.96 12.87 -4.69
CA ARG A 244 25.14 13.67 -4.32
C ARG A 244 26.31 13.46 -5.27
N ALA A 245 26.56 12.22 -5.67
CA ALA A 245 27.59 11.90 -6.66
C ALA A 245 27.28 12.56 -8.00
N TYR A 246 26.07 12.39 -8.52
CA TYR A 246 25.61 13.05 -9.75
C TYR A 246 25.76 14.58 -9.68
N ALA A 247 25.30 15.20 -8.59
CA ALA A 247 25.43 16.65 -8.41
C ALA A 247 26.89 17.12 -8.37
N THR A 248 27.79 16.29 -7.86
CA THR A 248 29.24 16.58 -7.81
C THR A 248 29.85 16.47 -9.20
N GLU A 249 29.54 15.41 -9.96
CA GLU A 249 30.00 15.25 -11.34
C GLU A 249 29.51 16.38 -12.25
N VAL A 250 28.26 16.85 -12.09
CA VAL A 250 27.75 18.01 -12.85
C VAL A 250 28.50 19.29 -12.49
N ARG A 251 28.68 19.55 -11.20
CA ARG A 251 29.36 20.77 -10.72
C ARG A 251 30.82 20.82 -11.16
N ASP A 252 31.50 19.68 -11.17
CA ASP A 252 32.92 19.58 -11.47
C ASP A 252 33.17 19.38 -12.99
N GLY A 253 32.11 19.34 -13.80
CA GLY A 253 32.19 19.17 -15.25
C GLY A 253 32.50 17.75 -15.72
N GLY A 254 32.38 16.76 -14.84
CA GLY A 254 32.54 15.33 -15.15
C GLY A 254 31.33 14.70 -15.84
N PHE A 255 30.13 15.28 -15.71
CA PHE A 255 28.93 14.88 -16.43
C PHE A 255 28.18 16.10 -17.02
N PRO A 256 27.62 16.01 -18.24
CA PRO A 256 27.67 14.87 -19.18
C PRO A 256 29.04 14.68 -19.85
N THR A 257 29.30 13.48 -20.38
CA THR A 257 30.45 13.19 -21.24
C THR A 257 30.04 13.07 -22.71
N ALA A 258 31.00 12.85 -23.61
CA ALA A 258 30.72 12.54 -25.02
C ALA A 258 29.81 11.31 -25.20
N ALA A 259 29.77 10.36 -24.25
CA ALA A 259 28.85 9.23 -24.29
C ALA A 259 27.39 9.61 -23.98
N ASN A 260 27.16 10.80 -23.42
CA ASN A 260 25.86 11.31 -23.00
C ASN A 260 25.39 12.51 -23.83
N GLY A 261 26.18 12.91 -24.83
CA GLY A 261 25.92 14.05 -25.70
C GLY A 261 26.23 13.71 -27.16
N SER A 262 26.04 14.70 -28.02
CA SER A 262 26.38 14.62 -29.43
C SER A 262 27.01 15.93 -29.88
N ASP A 263 28.07 15.86 -30.69
CA ASP A 263 28.72 17.04 -31.23
C ASP A 263 28.04 17.56 -32.51
N MET A 264 28.10 18.87 -32.71
CA MET A 264 27.84 19.51 -34.00
C MET A 264 29.15 19.56 -34.79
N LYS A 265 29.09 19.36 -36.12
CA LYS A 265 30.28 19.58 -36.95
C LYS A 265 30.73 21.04 -36.80
N ALA A 266 32.04 21.25 -36.73
CA ALA A 266 32.61 22.59 -36.52
C ALA A 266 32.16 23.60 -37.60
N GLU A 267 31.99 23.14 -38.84
CA GLU A 267 31.53 23.93 -39.98
C GLU A 267 30.09 24.43 -39.78
N ASP A 268 29.20 23.52 -39.39
CA ASP A 268 27.78 23.81 -39.13
C ASP A 268 27.62 24.75 -37.94
N LEU A 269 28.45 24.56 -36.90
CA LEU A 269 28.46 25.45 -35.73
C LEU A 269 28.94 26.86 -36.09
N ALA A 270 30.01 26.98 -36.89
CA ALA A 270 30.52 28.28 -37.33
C ALA A 270 29.50 29.04 -38.18
N ALA A 271 28.79 28.35 -39.09
CA ALA A 271 27.74 28.95 -39.91
C ALA A 271 26.54 29.41 -39.06
N ALA A 272 26.13 28.62 -38.06
CA ALA A 272 25.03 28.97 -37.17
C ALA A 272 25.33 30.21 -36.32
N LEU A 273 26.56 30.34 -35.80
CA LEU A 273 26.98 31.48 -34.97
C LEU A 273 27.15 32.77 -35.79
N ALA A 274 27.66 32.67 -37.02
CA ALA A 274 27.78 33.83 -37.92
C ALA A 274 26.44 34.47 -38.28
N ALA A 275 25.35 33.69 -38.30
CA ALA A 275 24.00 34.19 -38.57
C ALA A 275 23.37 34.96 -37.39
N THR A 276 23.83 34.74 -36.16
CA THR A 276 23.30 35.41 -34.95
C THR A 276 23.98 36.75 -34.65
N ASP A 277 25.25 36.92 -35.03
CA ASP A 277 26.00 38.16 -34.77
C ASP A 277 25.63 39.33 -35.72
N GLY A 278 24.77 39.08 -36.72
CA GLY A 278 24.31 40.08 -37.69
C GLY A 278 22.99 40.80 -37.36
N ALA A 279 22.36 40.50 -36.22
CA ALA A 279 21.01 41.00 -35.88
C ALA A 279 20.94 42.03 -34.73
N THR A 280 22.08 42.57 -34.29
CA THR A 280 22.15 43.72 -33.37
C THR A 280 22.80 44.92 -34.05
N THR A 281 21.95 45.73 -34.70
CA THR A 281 22.18 47.17 -34.96
C THR A 281 20.96 47.94 -34.50
#